data_AF-A0A3M8H7B8-F1
#
_entry.id   AF-A0A3M8H7B8-F1
#
_cell.length_a   1.000
_cell.length_b   1.000
_cell.length_c   1.000
_cell.angle_alpha   90.00
_cell.angle_beta   90.00
_cell.angle_gamma   90.00
#
_symmetry.space_group_name_H-M   'P 1'
#
loop_
_entity.id
_entity.type
_entity.pdbx_description
1 polymer ?
#
loop_
_entity_poly.entity_id
_entity_poly.type
_entity_poly.pdbx_seq_one_letter_code
_entity_poly.pdbx_strand_id
1 'polypeptide(L)'
;KFVRYADDCNIYVKTERAGLRVMTSVQRFIEGKLRLKINEKKSAVDRPWNRKFLGFSFTNHKEPKVRLAKTSLVRMKKKIREITSRKMPYSMEYRIEKLNQFLMGWCGYFALADTNSIFKSLDSWIKRRLRMCLWKNWKKPQTRVRNLTRLKVPYGKAYEWGNTRKGYWRISKSPILHRTPGNSYWESQGLKSLKVRYETLRYSS
;
A
#
# COMPACT_ATOMS: atom_id res chain seq x y z
N LYS A 1 -0.85 12.90 29.15
CA LYS A 1 -0.08 11.74 28.65
C LYS A 1 0.61 12.15 27.36
N PHE A 2 1.83 11.69 27.09
CA PHE A 2 2.56 12.01 25.86
C PHE A 2 3.26 10.78 25.30
N VAL A 3 3.58 10.82 24.01
CA VAL A 3 4.40 9.81 23.33
C VAL A 3 5.48 10.56 22.55
N ARG A 4 6.73 10.17 22.71
CA ARG A 4 7.87 10.75 22.01
C ARG A 4 8.64 9.66 21.27
N TYR A 5 8.99 9.95 20.03
CA TYR A 5 9.87 9.11 19.20
C TYR A 5 10.87 10.04 18.49
N ALA A 6 12.15 9.96 18.88
CA ALA A 6 13.19 10.90 18.45
C ALA A 6 12.77 12.37 18.67
N ASP A 7 12.63 13.15 17.59
CA ASP A 7 12.20 14.55 17.54
C ASP A 7 10.67 14.71 17.48
N ASP A 8 9.93 13.69 17.03
CA ASP A 8 8.46 13.72 16.98
C ASP A 8 7.87 13.46 18.38
N CYS A 9 7.26 14.47 18.98
CA CYS A 9 6.58 14.39 20.27
C CYS A 9 5.11 14.80 20.16
N ASN A 10 4.20 13.94 20.64
CA ASN A 10 2.77 14.19 20.68
C ASN A 10 2.27 14.21 22.13
N ILE A 11 1.55 15.28 22.49
CA ILE A 11 0.92 15.42 23.80
C ILE A 11 -0.60 15.29 23.63
N TYR A 12 -1.20 14.35 24.35
CA TYR A 12 -2.62 14.06 24.28
C TYR A 12 -3.36 14.72 25.44
N VAL A 13 -4.37 15.52 25.10
CA VAL A 13 -5.18 16.34 26.01
C VAL A 13 -6.67 16.12 25.75
N LYS A 14 -7.51 16.44 26.74
CA LYS A 14 -8.97 16.27 26.66
C LYS A 14 -9.65 17.29 25.74
N THR A 15 -9.15 18.53 25.71
CA THR A 15 -9.79 19.65 24.99
C THR A 15 -8.77 20.43 24.18
N GLU A 16 -9.24 21.05 23.10
CA GLU A 16 -8.43 21.89 22.23
C GLU A 16 -7.81 23.08 22.98
N ARG A 17 -8.60 23.74 23.85
CA ARG A 17 -8.12 24.82 24.72
C ARG A 17 -6.95 24.39 25.61
N ALA A 18 -7.01 23.19 26.18
CA ALA A 18 -5.90 22.64 26.95
C ALA A 18 -4.69 22.35 26.06
N GLY A 19 -4.91 21.92 24.82
CA GLY A 19 -3.86 21.69 23.83
C GLY A 19 -3.11 22.95 23.45
N LEU A 20 -3.82 24.03 23.13
CA LEU A 20 -3.23 25.34 22.82
C LEU A 20 -2.39 25.86 24.00
N ARG A 21 -2.93 25.78 25.22
CA ARG A 21 -2.19 26.18 26.43
C ARG A 21 -0.91 25.37 26.62
N VAL A 22 -0.97 24.05 26.46
CA VAL A 22 0.19 23.17 26.59
C VAL A 22 1.21 23.44 25.48
N MET A 23 0.76 23.66 24.25
CA MET A 23 1.63 24.00 23.11
C MET A 23 2.45 25.25 23.41
N THR A 24 1.81 26.34 23.86
CA THR A 24 2.53 27.58 24.22
C THR A 24 3.54 27.36 25.34
N SER A 25 3.19 26.59 26.38
CA SER A 25 4.08 26.29 27.50
C SER A 25 5.30 25.47 27.07
N VAL A 26 5.07 24.43 26.26
CA VAL A 26 6.14 23.55 25.76
C VAL A 26 7.04 24.28 24.78
N GLN A 27 6.47 25.13 23.92
CA GLN A 27 7.25 25.97 23.01
C GLN A 27 8.22 26.89 23.76
N ARG A 28 7.73 27.60 24.78
CA ARG A 28 8.58 28.45 25.63
C ARG A 28 9.69 27.65 26.33
N PHE A 29 9.41 26.43 26.77
CA PHE A 29 10.42 25.58 27.41
C PHE A 29 11.50 25.14 26.41
N ILE A 30 11.12 24.69 25.22
CA ILE A 30 12.04 24.20 24.20
C ILE A 30 12.89 25.34 23.62
N GLU A 31 12.29 26.47 23.28
CA GLU A 31 13.00 27.61 22.70
C GLU A 31 13.81 28.38 23.76
N GLY A 32 13.32 28.47 25.00
CA GLY A 32 13.99 29.18 26.08
C GLY A 32 15.11 28.36 26.74
N LYS A 33 14.78 27.20 27.32
CA LYS A 33 15.75 26.40 28.09
C LYS A 33 16.63 25.53 27.21
N LEU A 34 16.04 24.83 26.24
CA LEU A 34 16.79 23.92 25.36
C LEU A 34 17.40 24.64 24.15
N ARG A 35 16.99 25.89 23.88
CA ARG A 35 17.44 26.72 22.75
C ARG A 35 17.29 26.02 21.39
N LEU A 36 16.21 25.24 21.23
CA LEU A 36 15.88 24.54 19.98
C LEU A 36 14.72 25.23 19.27
N LYS A 37 14.82 25.36 17.94
CA LYS A 37 13.76 25.95 17.11
C LYS A 37 12.68 24.93 16.78
N ILE A 38 11.41 25.28 17.03
CA ILE A 38 10.27 24.43 16.67
C ILE A 38 9.91 24.59 15.19
N ASN A 39 9.52 23.48 14.56
CA ASN A 39 8.98 23.51 13.21
C ASN A 39 7.46 23.75 13.26
N GLU A 40 7.05 25.01 13.16
CA GLU A 40 5.63 25.43 13.21
C GLU A 40 4.79 24.82 12.08
N LYS A 41 5.38 24.57 10.90
CA LYS A 41 4.66 23.92 9.79
C LYS A 41 4.29 22.46 10.12
N LYS A 42 5.07 21.80 10.97
CA LYS A 42 4.83 20.42 11.42
C LYS A 42 4.06 20.36 12.75
N SER A 43 4.15 21.39 13.58
CA SER A 43 3.60 21.40 14.94
C SER A 43 2.22 22.05 14.92
N ALA A 44 1.19 21.32 15.34
CA ALA A 44 -0.17 21.84 15.36
C ALA A 44 -1.00 21.16 16.45
N VAL A 45 -1.94 21.91 17.03
CA VAL A 45 -3.02 21.36 17.85
C VAL A 45 -4.15 20.99 16.90
N ASP A 46 -4.42 19.69 16.76
CA ASP A 46 -5.44 19.17 15.86
C ASP A 46 -5.89 17.80 16.36
N ARG A 47 -7.01 17.31 15.84
CA ARG A 47 -7.57 16.00 16.16
C ARG A 47 -6.62 14.89 15.68
N PRO A 48 -6.44 13.81 16.47
CA PRO A 48 -5.50 12.72 16.13
C PRO A 48 -5.74 12.06 14.77
N TRP A 49 -7.00 12.00 14.30
CA TRP A 49 -7.36 11.42 13.01
C TRP A 49 -7.05 12.31 11.80
N ASN A 50 -6.79 13.60 12.00
CA ASN A 50 -6.35 14.52 10.93
C ASN A 50 -4.84 14.49 10.76
N ARG A 51 -4.11 14.08 11.79
CA ARG A 51 -2.65 14.05 11.82
C ARG A 51 -2.10 12.64 11.59
N LYS A 52 -0.82 12.58 11.24
CA LYS A 52 -0.07 11.34 11.09
C LYS A 52 1.01 11.28 12.16
N PHE A 53 1.32 10.09 12.65
CA PHE A 53 2.42 9.84 13.57
C PHE A 53 3.06 8.51 13.21
N LEU A 54 4.38 8.49 12.98
CA LEU A 54 5.14 7.29 12.59
C LEU A 54 4.52 6.50 11.42
N GLY A 55 3.91 7.20 10.46
CA GLY A 55 3.26 6.58 9.31
C GLY A 55 1.86 6.01 9.56
N PHE A 56 1.33 6.13 10.78
CA PHE A 56 -0.05 5.82 11.16
C PHE A 56 -0.88 7.09 11.35
N SER A 57 -2.18 6.90 11.51
CA SER A 57 -3.17 7.90 11.88
C SER A 57 -4.32 7.17 12.59
N PHE A 58 -5.37 7.89 13.00
CA PHE A 58 -6.49 7.30 13.73
C PHE A 58 -7.82 7.47 12.99
N THR A 59 -8.80 6.64 13.31
CA THR A 59 -10.20 6.83 12.87
C THR A 59 -10.96 7.77 13.80
N ASN A 60 -12.00 8.43 13.29
CA ASN A 60 -12.90 9.29 14.07
C ASN A 60 -14.03 8.51 14.78
N HIS A 61 -13.71 7.33 15.31
CA HIS A 61 -14.67 6.51 16.07
C HIS A 61 -14.55 6.81 17.57
N LYS A 62 -15.59 6.49 18.36
CA LYS A 62 -15.58 6.63 19.83
C LYS A 62 -14.38 5.92 20.44
N GLU A 63 -14.09 4.72 19.94
CA GLU A 63 -12.82 4.02 20.16
C GLU A 63 -11.94 4.19 18.92
N PRO A 64 -10.88 5.01 18.99
CA PRO A 64 -10.06 5.28 17.82
C PRO A 64 -9.24 4.05 17.44
N LYS A 65 -9.49 3.52 16.24
CA LYS A 65 -8.70 2.44 15.63
C LYS A 65 -7.48 3.01 14.93
N VAL A 66 -6.39 2.24 14.92
CA VAL A 66 -5.16 2.62 14.22
C VAL A 66 -5.37 2.41 12.72
N ARG A 67 -5.10 3.43 11.91
CA ARG A 67 -5.17 3.35 10.45
C ARG A 67 -3.86 3.76 9.80
N LEU A 68 -3.67 3.37 8.55
CA LEU A 68 -2.54 3.83 7.75
C LEU A 68 -2.67 5.32 7.43
N ALA A 69 -1.57 6.06 7.55
CA ALA A 69 -1.51 7.42 7.07
C ALA A 69 -1.62 7.44 5.53
N LYS A 70 -2.32 8.45 4.99
CA LYS A 70 -2.45 8.64 3.54
C LYS A 70 -1.09 8.71 2.84
N THR A 71 -0.11 9.36 3.47
CA THR A 71 1.26 9.47 2.95
C THR A 71 1.97 8.12 2.85
N SER A 72 1.76 7.22 3.81
CA SER A 72 2.35 5.87 3.80
C SER A 72 1.80 5.05 2.63
N LEU A 73 0.49 5.14 2.39
CA LEU A 73 -0.16 4.51 1.23
C LEU A 73 0.36 5.06 -0.11
N VAL A 74 0.56 6.37 -0.21
CA VAL A 74 1.13 6.99 -1.42
C VAL A 74 2.56 6.51 -1.67
N ARG A 75 3.41 6.47 -0.64
CA ARG A 75 4.79 5.98 -0.71
C ARG A 75 4.84 4.51 -1.13
N MET A 76 4.02 3.66 -0.52
CA MET A 76 3.92 2.24 -0.87
C MET A 76 3.48 2.05 -2.33
N LYS A 77 2.42 2.74 -2.75
CA LYS A 77 1.95 2.68 -4.16
C LYS A 77 3.01 3.21 -5.12
N LYS A 78 3.80 4.22 -4.75
CA LYS A 78 4.92 4.70 -5.57
C LYS A 78 5.97 3.60 -5.74
N LYS A 79 6.44 3.00 -4.64
CA LYS A 79 7.44 1.92 -4.68
C LYS A 79 6.97 0.71 -5.51
N ILE A 80 5.72 0.29 -5.35
CA ILE A 80 5.14 -0.79 -6.14
C ILE A 80 5.10 -0.43 -7.63
N ARG A 81 4.77 0.82 -7.99
CA ARG A 81 4.78 1.27 -9.40
C ARG A 81 6.18 1.23 -10.01
N GLU A 82 7.21 1.53 -9.23
CA GLU A 82 8.62 1.44 -9.65
C GLU A 82 8.98 -0.02 -9.96
N ILE A 83 8.72 -0.94 -9.03
CA ILE A 83 9.00 -2.39 -9.20
C ILE A 83 8.20 -2.98 -10.37
N THR A 84 6.92 -2.62 -10.48
CA THR A 84 6.02 -3.05 -11.56
C THR A 84 5.97 -2.05 -12.71
N SER A 85 7.08 -1.34 -12.96
CA SER A 85 7.18 -0.44 -14.10
C SER A 85 7.24 -1.23 -15.39
N ARG A 86 6.37 -0.89 -16.33
CA ARG A 86 6.38 -1.44 -17.68
C ARG A 86 7.64 -1.06 -18.46
N LYS A 87 8.30 0.05 -18.11
CA LYS A 87 9.47 0.54 -18.86
C LYS A 87 10.72 -0.32 -18.62
N MET A 88 10.83 -0.93 -17.44
CA MET A 88 11.96 -1.77 -17.10
C MET A 88 11.83 -3.17 -17.71
N PRO A 89 12.91 -3.76 -18.26
CA PRO A 89 12.92 -5.09 -18.87
C PRO A 89 13.06 -6.23 -17.85
N TYR A 90 12.50 -6.07 -16.64
CA TYR A 90 12.59 -7.10 -15.61
C TYR A 90 11.69 -8.31 -15.90
N SER A 91 12.23 -9.52 -15.65
CA SER A 91 11.48 -10.77 -15.67
C SER A 91 10.32 -10.74 -14.66
N MET A 92 9.31 -11.59 -14.86
CA MET A 92 8.17 -11.65 -13.94
C MET A 92 8.60 -12.15 -12.56
N GLU A 93 9.46 -13.17 -12.53
CA GLU A 93 10.04 -13.73 -11.32
C GLU A 93 10.77 -12.68 -10.48
N TYR A 94 11.68 -11.91 -11.08
CA TYR A 94 12.40 -10.85 -10.39
C TYR A 94 11.45 -9.78 -9.81
N ARG A 95 10.39 -9.43 -10.54
CA ARG A 95 9.37 -8.49 -10.03
C ARG A 95 8.65 -9.06 -8.82
N ILE A 96 8.29 -10.34 -8.85
CA ILE A 96 7.61 -11.02 -7.75
C ILE A 96 8.53 -11.10 -6.53
N GLU A 97 9.80 -11.46 -6.71
CA GLU A 97 10.81 -11.51 -5.65
C GLU A 97 10.96 -10.14 -4.96
N LYS A 98 11.19 -9.07 -5.74
CA LYS A 98 11.31 -7.71 -5.19
C LYS A 98 10.02 -7.20 -4.55
N LEU A 99 8.86 -7.56 -5.11
CA LEU A 99 7.58 -7.27 -4.47
C LEU A 99 7.45 -7.99 -3.13
N ASN A 100 7.75 -9.29 -3.07
CA ASN A 100 7.68 -10.07 -1.85
C ASN A 100 8.57 -9.49 -0.77
N GLN A 101 9.85 -9.21 -1.07
CA GLN A 101 10.78 -8.61 -0.12
C GLN A 101 10.23 -7.30 0.46
N PHE A 102 9.75 -6.40 -0.40
CA PHE A 102 9.18 -5.13 0.03
C PHE A 102 7.88 -5.30 0.82
N LEU A 103 6.95 -6.13 0.34
CA LEU A 103 5.64 -6.32 0.94
C LEU A 103 5.72 -6.99 2.31
N MET A 104 6.62 -7.97 2.49
CA MET A 104 6.79 -8.66 3.77
C MET A 104 7.32 -7.70 4.85
N GLY A 105 8.35 -6.91 4.53
CA GLY A 105 8.88 -5.90 5.47
C GLY A 105 7.88 -4.79 5.76
N TRP A 106 7.21 -4.28 4.72
CA TRP A 106 6.19 -3.25 4.87
C TRP A 106 5.00 -3.74 5.72
N CYS A 107 4.53 -4.96 5.47
CA CYS A 107 3.45 -5.57 6.27
C CYS A 107 3.87 -5.78 7.72
N GLY A 108 5.12 -6.19 7.98
CA GLY A 108 5.65 -6.34 9.34
C GLY A 108 5.54 -5.07 10.16
N TYR A 109 5.95 -3.93 9.59
CA TYR A 109 5.84 -2.64 10.27
C TYR A 109 4.39 -2.17 10.45
N PHE A 110 3.56 -2.35 9.42
CA PHE A 110 2.21 -1.81 9.37
C PHE A 110 1.11 -2.77 9.88
N ALA A 111 1.47 -3.95 10.40
CA ALA A 111 0.53 -4.95 10.90
C ALA A 111 -0.35 -4.43 12.06
N LEU A 112 0.12 -3.41 12.79
CA LEU A 112 -0.63 -2.74 13.85
C LEU A 112 -1.91 -2.03 13.34
N ALA A 113 -2.00 -1.69 12.05
CA ALA A 113 -3.14 -0.95 11.53
C ALA A 113 -4.39 -1.83 11.38
N ASP A 114 -5.49 -1.43 12.04
CA ASP A 114 -6.81 -2.10 12.02
C ASP A 114 -7.59 -1.79 10.73
N THR A 115 -6.99 -2.07 9.57
CA THR A 115 -7.53 -1.67 8.26
C THR A 115 -7.49 -2.80 7.23
N ASN A 116 -8.08 -3.96 7.55
CA ASN A 116 -8.08 -5.14 6.67
C ASN A 116 -8.57 -4.84 5.23
N SER A 117 -9.59 -3.99 5.08
CA SER A 117 -10.10 -3.57 3.77
C SER A 117 -9.04 -2.91 2.88
N ILE A 118 -8.12 -2.14 3.49
CA ILE A 118 -7.02 -1.49 2.78
C ILE A 118 -6.02 -2.53 2.28
N PHE A 119 -5.61 -3.48 3.13
CA PHE A 119 -4.71 -4.57 2.73
C PHE A 119 -5.29 -5.41 1.58
N LYS A 120 -6.59 -5.78 1.66
CA LYS A 120 -7.29 -6.48 0.56
C LYS A 120 -7.32 -5.67 -0.74
N SER A 121 -7.56 -4.37 -0.64
CA SER A 121 -7.57 -3.48 -1.81
C SER A 121 -6.19 -3.33 -2.46
N LEU A 122 -5.13 -3.28 -1.64
CA LEU A 122 -3.75 -3.19 -2.09
C LEU A 122 -3.30 -4.48 -2.77
N ASP A 123 -3.61 -5.64 -2.19
CA ASP A 123 -3.31 -6.96 -2.77
C ASP A 123 -3.96 -7.10 -4.17
N SER A 124 -5.23 -6.73 -4.28
CA SER A 124 -5.97 -6.70 -5.55
C SER A 124 -5.34 -5.75 -6.58
N TRP A 125 -4.90 -4.57 -6.13
CA TRP A 125 -4.25 -3.58 -6.98
C TRP A 125 -2.86 -4.03 -7.44
N ILE A 126 -2.07 -4.68 -6.59
CA ILE A 126 -0.77 -5.27 -6.92
C ILE A 126 -0.92 -6.34 -7.99
N LYS A 127 -1.84 -7.29 -7.80
CA LYS A 127 -2.15 -8.33 -8.80
C LYS A 127 -2.56 -7.71 -10.14
N ARG A 128 -3.38 -6.65 -10.13
CA ARG A 128 -3.72 -5.90 -11.35
C ARG A 128 -2.49 -5.29 -12.05
N ARG A 129 -1.51 -4.79 -11.29
CA ARG A 129 -0.26 -4.28 -11.86
C ARG A 129 0.59 -5.38 -12.47
N LEU A 130 0.68 -6.54 -11.81
CA LEU A 130 1.40 -7.70 -12.36
C LEU A 130 0.74 -8.21 -13.64
N ARG A 131 -0.60 -8.30 -13.70
CA ARG A 131 -1.34 -8.60 -14.94
C ARG A 131 -1.02 -7.65 -16.08
N MET A 132 -0.90 -6.36 -15.77
CA MET A 132 -0.51 -5.35 -16.75
C MET A 132 0.93 -5.60 -17.28
N CYS A 133 1.87 -5.95 -16.41
CA CYS A 133 3.23 -6.33 -16.81
C CYS A 133 3.25 -7.62 -17.64
N LEU A 134 2.50 -8.64 -17.23
CA LEU A 134 2.35 -9.91 -17.94
C LEU A 134 1.82 -9.69 -19.36
N TRP A 135 0.76 -8.88 -19.50
CA TRP A 135 0.21 -8.53 -20.80
C TRP A 135 1.18 -7.77 -21.70
N LYS A 136 2.03 -6.92 -21.10
CA LYS A 136 3.09 -6.24 -21.85
C LYS A 136 4.16 -7.21 -22.34
N ASN A 137 4.54 -8.20 -21.52
CA ASN A 137 5.49 -9.23 -21.90
C ASN A 137 4.96 -10.06 -23.08
N TRP A 138 3.65 -10.31 -23.13
CA TRP A 138 2.97 -10.90 -24.30
C TRP A 138 2.77 -9.86 -25.41
N LYS A 139 3.88 -9.36 -25.97
CA LYS A 139 3.89 -8.23 -26.91
C LYS A 139 3.02 -8.49 -28.15
N LYS A 140 3.17 -9.66 -28.78
CA LYS A 140 2.49 -10.02 -30.04
C LYS A 140 1.09 -10.61 -29.77
N PRO A 141 0.08 -10.32 -30.60
CA PRO A 141 -1.26 -10.92 -30.49
C PRO A 141 -1.22 -12.45 -30.43
N GLN A 142 -0.47 -13.09 -31.33
CA GLN A 142 -0.29 -14.55 -31.35
C GLN A 142 0.22 -15.10 -30.00
N THR A 143 1.18 -14.42 -29.37
CA THR A 143 1.69 -14.79 -28.05
C THR A 143 0.63 -14.64 -26.96
N ARG A 144 -0.22 -13.62 -27.02
CA ARG A 144 -1.33 -13.44 -26.08
C ARG A 144 -2.34 -14.56 -26.22
N VAL A 145 -2.76 -14.89 -27.45
CA VAL A 145 -3.70 -15.98 -27.71
C VAL A 145 -3.12 -17.29 -27.18
N ARG A 146 -1.88 -17.63 -27.55
CA ARG A 146 -1.19 -18.85 -27.08
C ARG A 146 -1.14 -18.96 -25.56
N ASN A 147 -0.76 -17.88 -24.87
CA ASN A 147 -0.65 -17.89 -23.41
C ASN A 147 -2.01 -17.92 -22.72
N LEU A 148 -3.04 -17.25 -23.26
CA LEU A 148 -4.40 -17.37 -22.75
C LEU A 148 -4.93 -18.80 -22.91
N THR A 149 -4.72 -19.44 -24.06
CA THR A 149 -5.10 -20.84 -24.29
C THR A 149 -4.37 -21.79 -23.34
N ARG A 150 -3.06 -21.57 -23.10
CA ARG A 150 -2.29 -22.33 -22.11
C ARG A 150 -2.85 -22.19 -20.68
N LEU A 151 -3.46 -21.04 -20.38
CA LEU A 151 -4.17 -20.79 -19.13
C LEU A 151 -5.65 -21.23 -19.18
N LYS A 152 -5.98 -22.17 -20.07
CA LYS A 152 -7.31 -22.80 -20.22
C LYS A 152 -8.44 -21.85 -20.64
N VAL A 153 -8.11 -20.74 -21.29
CA VAL A 153 -9.14 -19.87 -21.92
C VAL A 153 -9.58 -20.49 -23.25
N PRO A 154 -10.90 -20.62 -23.51
CA PRO A 154 -11.39 -21.09 -24.81
C PRO A 154 -10.82 -20.26 -25.98
N TYR A 155 -10.42 -20.94 -27.05
CA TYR A 155 -9.68 -20.32 -28.16
C TYR A 155 -10.38 -19.08 -28.73
N GLY A 156 -11.69 -19.12 -28.97
CA GLY A 156 -12.44 -17.97 -29.48
C GLY A 156 -12.31 -16.73 -28.59
N LYS A 157 -12.39 -16.90 -27.26
CA LYS A 157 -12.18 -15.81 -26.31
C LYS A 157 -10.71 -15.39 -26.23
N ALA A 158 -9.78 -16.34 -26.29
CA ALA A 158 -8.36 -16.02 -26.34
C ALA A 158 -8.03 -15.15 -27.57
N TYR A 159 -8.59 -15.47 -28.73
CA TYR A 159 -8.43 -14.74 -29.99
C TYR A 159 -9.06 -13.33 -29.93
N GLU A 160 -10.31 -13.23 -29.47
CA GLU A 160 -11.02 -11.95 -29.28
C GLU A 160 -10.20 -10.98 -28.40
N TRP A 161 -9.75 -11.46 -27.23
CA TRP A 161 -9.05 -10.63 -26.27
C TRP A 161 -7.57 -10.43 -26.60
N GLY A 162 -6.91 -11.38 -27.28
CA GLY A 162 -5.53 -11.24 -27.73
C GLY A 162 -5.33 -10.10 -28.73
N ASN A 163 -6.33 -9.86 -29.58
CA ASN A 163 -6.35 -8.82 -30.61
C ASN A 163 -6.95 -7.48 -30.13
N THR A 164 -7.23 -7.33 -28.84
CA THR A 164 -7.84 -6.12 -28.31
C THR A 164 -6.98 -4.86 -28.53
N ARG A 165 -7.63 -3.74 -28.87
CA ARG A 165 -7.02 -2.40 -28.94
C ARG A 165 -6.97 -1.68 -27.58
N LYS A 166 -7.45 -2.31 -26.50
CA LYS A 166 -7.49 -1.71 -25.16
C LYS A 166 -6.08 -1.52 -24.60
N GLY A 167 -5.83 -0.35 -24.00
CA GLY A 167 -4.55 -0.06 -23.35
C GLY A 167 -4.23 -0.99 -22.16
N TYR A 168 -2.94 -1.14 -21.83
CA TYR A 168 -2.43 -2.09 -20.83
C TYR A 168 -3.11 -2.02 -19.45
N TRP A 169 -3.42 -0.82 -18.95
CA TRP A 169 -4.10 -0.67 -17.67
C TRP A 169 -5.60 -0.96 -17.74
N ARG A 170 -6.23 -0.72 -18.89
CA ARG A 170 -7.65 -1.02 -19.13
C ARG A 170 -7.86 -2.53 -19.22
N ILE A 171 -7.02 -3.23 -19.98
CA ILE A 171 -7.11 -4.68 -20.17
C ILE A 171 -6.82 -5.46 -18.88
N SER A 172 -5.96 -4.96 -17.97
CA SER A 172 -5.65 -5.65 -16.71
C SER A 172 -6.82 -5.77 -15.71
N LYS A 173 -7.92 -5.03 -15.95
CA LYS A 173 -9.20 -5.12 -15.21
C LYS A 173 -10.30 -5.80 -16.04
N SER A 174 -9.99 -6.34 -17.23
CA SER A 174 -10.98 -7.08 -18.02
C SER A 174 -11.40 -8.37 -17.31
N PRO A 175 -12.62 -8.88 -17.54
CA PRO A 175 -13.04 -10.16 -16.98
C PRO A 175 -12.08 -11.30 -17.32
N ILE A 176 -11.53 -11.30 -18.54
CA ILE A 176 -10.59 -12.34 -18.98
C ILE A 176 -9.31 -12.31 -18.13
N LEU A 177 -8.62 -11.18 -18.04
CA LEU A 177 -7.38 -11.11 -17.27
C LEU A 177 -7.65 -11.14 -15.76
N HIS A 178 -8.83 -10.74 -15.30
CA HIS A 178 -9.17 -10.85 -13.89
C HIS A 178 -9.33 -12.32 -13.45
N ARG A 179 -9.91 -13.17 -14.30
CA ARG A 179 -10.18 -14.58 -13.99
C ARG A 179 -9.00 -15.49 -14.30
N THR A 180 -8.31 -15.28 -15.42
CA THR A 180 -7.29 -16.20 -15.93
C THR A 180 -6.04 -16.23 -15.03
N PRO A 181 -5.24 -15.15 -14.89
CA PRO A 181 -4.22 -15.05 -13.84
C PRO A 181 -4.86 -14.58 -12.52
N GLY A 182 -5.65 -15.47 -11.92
CA GLY A 182 -6.30 -15.32 -10.61
C GLY A 182 -5.34 -15.48 -9.42
N ASN A 183 -5.88 -15.65 -8.21
CA ASN A 183 -5.06 -15.77 -6.99
C ASN A 183 -4.13 -16.98 -7.04
N SER A 184 -4.66 -18.15 -7.37
CA SER A 184 -3.90 -19.41 -7.47
C SER A 184 -2.74 -19.33 -8.47
N TYR A 185 -2.94 -18.64 -9.60
CA TYR A 185 -1.88 -18.39 -10.57
C TYR A 185 -0.74 -17.56 -9.96
N TRP A 186 -1.05 -16.47 -9.25
CA TRP A 186 0.02 -15.64 -8.67
C TRP A 186 0.72 -16.32 -7.51
N GLU A 187 0.00 -17.11 -6.71
CA GLU A 187 0.56 -17.92 -5.63
C GLU A 187 1.50 -19.00 -6.17
N SER A 188 1.12 -19.70 -7.25
CA SER A 188 2.00 -20.69 -7.90
C SER A 188 3.23 -20.06 -8.57
N GLN A 189 3.16 -18.77 -8.92
CA GLN A 189 4.31 -17.99 -9.37
C GLN A 189 5.14 -17.41 -8.20
N GLY A 190 4.80 -17.73 -6.96
CA GLY A 190 5.54 -17.34 -5.77
C GLY A 190 5.15 -15.99 -5.16
N LEU A 191 4.08 -15.32 -5.62
CA LEU A 191 3.62 -14.07 -5.01
C LEU A 191 3.01 -14.33 -3.64
N LYS A 192 3.61 -13.76 -2.59
CA LYS A 192 3.08 -13.83 -1.23
C LYS A 192 1.91 -12.85 -1.06
N SER A 193 0.75 -13.33 -0.61
CA SER A 193 -0.40 -12.46 -0.37
C SER A 193 -0.16 -11.53 0.81
N LEU A 194 -0.32 -10.22 0.56
CA LEU A 194 -0.20 -9.20 1.59
C LEU A 194 -1.29 -9.37 2.66
N LYS A 195 -2.51 -9.74 2.24
CA LYS A 195 -3.64 -9.96 3.13
C LYS A 195 -3.38 -11.11 4.09
N VAL A 196 -2.95 -12.26 3.56
CA VAL A 196 -2.66 -13.46 4.37
C VAL A 196 -1.58 -13.13 5.39
N ARG A 197 -0.48 -12.48 4.98
CA ARG A 197 0.58 -12.08 5.90
C ARG A 197 0.09 -11.14 7.01
N TYR A 198 -0.76 -10.18 6.67
CA TYR A 198 -1.38 -9.28 7.66
C TYR A 198 -2.23 -10.06 8.66
N GLU A 199 -3.07 -10.98 8.18
CA GLU A 199 -3.95 -11.80 9.02
C GLU A 199 -3.12 -12.70 9.95
N THR A 200 -2.04 -13.32 9.46
CA THR A 200 -1.11 -14.08 10.31
C THR A 200 -0.49 -13.20 11.40
N LEU A 201 0.04 -12.03 11.06
CA LEU A 201 0.67 -11.16 12.06
C LEU A 201 -0.32 -10.56 13.07
N ARG A 202 -1.60 -10.43 12.71
CA ARG A 202 -2.62 -9.82 13.57
C ARG A 202 -3.32 -10.81 14.49
N TYR A 203 -3.51 -12.05 14.03
CA TYR A 203 -4.34 -13.06 14.72
C TYR A 203 -3.55 -14.27 15.22
N SER A 204 -2.26 -14.40 14.89
CA SER A 204 -1.38 -15.45 15.43
C SER A 204 -0.61 -14.98 16.68
N SER A 205 -1.18 -14.05 17.45
CA SER A 205 -0.64 -13.54 18.72
C SER A 205 -1.69 -13.65 19.83
#